data_AF-A0A507DEM0-F1
#
_entry.id   AF-A0A507DEM0-F1
#
_cell.length_a   1.000
_cell.length_b   1.000
_cell.length_c   1.000
_cell.angle_alpha   90.00
_cell.angle_beta   90.00
_cell.angle_gamma   90.00
#
_symmetry.space_group_name_H-M   'P 1'
#
loop_
_entity.id
_entity.type
_entity.pdbx_description
1 polymer ?
#
loop_
_entity_poly.entity_id
_entity_poly.type
_entity_poly.pdbx_seq_one_letter_code
_entity_poly.pdbx_strand_id
1 'polypeptide(L)'
;MYSGRKSKLSIELAKAIGGEIINADSMQVYRGLDVVTNKIPEHEREGIPHHLMDVVDWEQEYSVIDFTRDALAKIADMHSRNVHPILVGGTHYYIQSLLWKNMLIADANVDNKQPHPSLSEDDRSLIEPFLEDIDAGQSAMYDARMYEVLRELDPVMAERWHPNDARKVRRSLEVFYTTGRRHSDWLEEQRQSNLQDESAPTIRFPSCVFWVYAEPSVLGRRLDDRVDLMIKEGMFDELRNMMRLWQSSNTKDTQPDYTRGIFQTIGFKEFNDYLVSLSSEHLVNAERLVDEGIQAMKIATRQYARRQTHWIRNRLGPRVFDERKRGGRFGFYALDATDLSQWDATASQTAIGIAKQFLDWTSDLPAASPLLQQLIPEINPQASLSVTEWKKFTCDVCLDANGQFRVLNGPSEWEAHLKSRIHRKRVDYIKNDLDNDGGSDVGGEELGLDVMEDGTQ
;
A
#
# COMPACT_ATOMS: atom_id res chain seq x y z
N MET A 1 10.57 1.03 9.95
CA MET A 1 10.28 2.36 10.53
C MET A 1 9.52 2.16 11.84
N TYR A 2 9.89 2.83 12.93
CA TYR A 2 9.26 2.66 14.25
C TYR A 2 8.31 3.83 14.55
N SER A 3 7.06 3.60 14.97
CA SER A 3 6.03 4.65 15.07
C SER A 3 6.30 5.72 16.13
N GLY A 4 6.58 5.33 17.38
CA GLY A 4 6.78 6.29 18.47
C GLY A 4 7.96 7.25 18.26
N ARG A 5 9.00 6.83 17.53
CA ARG A 5 10.17 7.69 17.26
C ARG A 5 9.89 8.72 16.16
N LYS A 6 8.95 8.46 15.25
CA LYS A 6 8.51 9.49 14.29
C LYS A 6 7.77 10.62 15.00
N SER A 7 6.81 10.26 15.86
CA SER A 7 6.04 11.24 16.64
C SER A 7 6.96 12.06 17.55
N LYS A 8 7.89 11.41 18.26
CA LYS A 8 8.90 12.10 19.09
C LYS A 8 9.70 13.12 18.28
N LEU A 9 10.29 12.70 17.15
CA LEU A 9 11.06 13.61 16.29
C LEU A 9 10.23 14.78 15.76
N SER A 10 8.96 14.52 15.43
CA SER A 10 8.09 15.57 14.88
C SER A 10 7.78 16.67 15.89
N ILE A 11 7.63 16.34 17.18
CA ILE A 11 7.44 17.32 18.25
C ILE A 11 8.73 18.08 18.50
N GLU A 12 9.88 17.40 18.55
CA GLU A 12 11.19 18.03 18.69
C GLU A 12 11.44 19.04 17.55
N LEU A 13 11.10 18.68 16.30
CA LEU A 13 11.16 19.57 15.15
C LEU A 13 10.17 20.73 15.29
N ALA A 14 8.89 20.45 15.59
CA ALA A 14 7.85 21.48 15.71
C ALA A 14 8.24 22.58 16.69
N LYS A 15 8.79 22.20 17.84
CA LYS A 15 9.32 23.14 18.83
C LYS A 15 10.51 23.94 18.32
N ALA A 16 11.42 23.29 17.60
CA ALA A 16 12.67 23.91 17.17
C ALA A 16 12.50 24.89 15.99
N ILE A 17 11.51 24.66 15.13
CA ILE A 17 11.26 25.48 13.92
C ILE A 17 9.92 26.22 13.92
N GLY A 18 9.14 26.18 15.01
CA GLY A 18 7.83 26.83 15.07
C GLY A 18 6.81 26.22 14.10
N GLY A 19 6.79 24.88 14.01
CA GLY A 19 5.90 24.14 13.13
C GLY A 19 4.69 23.55 13.85
N GLU A 20 3.73 23.07 13.07
CA GLU A 20 2.66 22.18 13.58
C GLU A 20 2.60 20.90 12.73
N ILE A 21 1.96 19.87 13.26
CA ILE A 21 2.06 18.51 12.72
C ILE A 21 0.82 18.17 11.88
N ILE A 22 1.01 17.60 10.69
CA ILE A 22 -0.05 16.98 9.89
C ILE A 22 0.14 15.46 9.92
N ASN A 23 -0.85 14.73 10.41
CA ASN A 23 -0.85 13.28 10.41
C ASN A 23 -1.04 12.73 8.99
N ALA A 24 -0.19 11.81 8.57
CA ALA A 24 -0.24 11.09 7.29
C ALA A 24 -0.28 9.56 7.52
N ASP A 25 -1.02 9.12 8.53
CA ASP A 25 -1.27 7.70 8.79
C ASP A 25 -2.75 7.38 8.57
N SER A 26 -3.03 6.57 7.55
CA SER A 26 -4.40 6.21 7.13
C SER A 26 -5.27 5.63 8.23
N MET A 27 -4.71 5.08 9.31
CA MET A 27 -5.51 4.54 10.42
C MET A 27 -5.68 5.55 11.57
N GLN A 28 -4.77 6.52 11.73
CA GLN A 28 -4.85 7.52 12.81
C GLN A 28 -5.80 8.68 12.51
N VAL A 29 -6.29 8.78 11.27
CA VAL A 29 -7.34 9.73 10.89
C VAL A 29 -8.68 9.41 11.55
N TYR A 30 -8.93 8.15 11.90
CA TYR A 30 -10.19 7.70 12.48
C TYR A 30 -10.25 7.95 13.98
N ARG A 31 -11.43 8.27 14.51
CA ARG A 31 -11.69 8.40 15.94
C ARG A 31 -11.72 7.04 16.64
N GLY A 32 -11.18 6.99 17.86
CA GLY A 32 -11.06 5.77 18.65
C GLY A 32 -9.95 4.83 18.14
N LEU A 33 -9.81 3.65 18.79
CA LEU A 33 -8.71 2.72 18.54
C LEU A 33 -7.33 3.39 18.75
N ASP A 34 -7.19 4.26 19.74
CA ASP A 34 -6.01 5.10 19.96
C ASP A 34 -4.77 4.27 20.31
N VAL A 35 -4.94 3.24 21.14
CA VAL A 35 -3.88 2.31 21.56
C VAL A 35 -3.45 1.46 20.37
N VAL A 36 -4.38 0.79 19.69
CA VAL A 36 -4.04 -0.14 18.59
C VAL A 36 -3.49 0.61 17.35
N THR A 37 -4.00 1.81 17.06
CA THR A 37 -3.45 2.67 15.98
C THR A 37 -2.23 3.48 16.43
N ASN A 38 -1.88 3.42 17.73
CA ASN A 38 -0.74 4.09 18.35
C ASN A 38 -0.71 5.58 18.07
N LYS A 39 -1.82 6.24 18.34
CA LYS A 39 -1.87 7.70 18.38
C LYS A 39 -1.00 8.20 19.52
N ILE A 40 -0.43 9.38 19.33
CA ILE A 40 0.32 10.02 20.39
C ILE A 40 -0.67 10.59 21.42
N PRO A 41 -0.57 10.22 22.71
CA PRO A 41 -1.43 10.76 23.75
C PRO A 41 -1.31 12.28 23.85
N GLU A 42 -2.41 12.97 24.17
CA GLU A 42 -2.44 14.44 24.22
C GLU A 42 -1.37 15.04 25.14
N HIS A 43 -1.14 14.43 26.30
CA HIS A 43 -0.11 14.87 27.25
C HIS A 43 1.32 14.72 26.72
N GLU A 44 1.57 13.84 25.75
CA GLU A 44 2.85 13.69 25.08
C GLU A 44 3.01 14.62 23.87
N ARG A 45 1.94 15.31 23.43
CA ARG A 45 2.00 16.25 22.29
C ARG A 45 2.66 17.58 22.64
N GLU A 46 2.87 17.85 23.92
CA GLU A 46 3.55 19.04 24.43
C GLU A 46 2.97 20.37 23.91
N GLY A 47 1.64 20.40 23.73
CA GLY A 47 0.90 21.56 23.22
C GLY A 47 1.05 21.83 21.72
N ILE A 48 1.77 20.98 20.98
CA ILE A 48 1.93 21.12 19.52
C ILE A 48 0.64 20.71 18.81
N PRO A 49 0.03 21.57 17.96
CA PRO A 49 -1.15 21.21 17.19
C PRO A 49 -0.90 20.02 16.26
N HIS A 50 -1.84 19.08 16.25
CA HIS A 50 -1.86 17.93 15.36
C HIS A 50 -3.12 17.99 14.50
N HIS A 51 -2.95 18.03 13.18
CA HIS A 51 -4.01 18.07 12.18
C HIS A 51 -4.22 16.69 11.56
N LEU A 52 -5.44 16.44 11.07
CA LEU A 52 -5.84 15.19 10.39
C LEU A 52 -5.64 13.92 11.22
N MET A 53 -5.74 14.03 12.54
CA MET A 53 -5.81 12.92 13.49
C MET A 53 -7.16 13.01 14.19
N ASP A 54 -7.86 11.88 14.37
CA ASP A 54 -9.20 11.84 15.00
C ASP A 54 -10.27 12.70 14.29
N VAL A 55 -10.20 12.78 12.97
CA VAL A 55 -11.08 13.62 12.14
C VAL A 55 -12.21 12.86 11.43
N VAL A 56 -12.08 11.53 11.29
CA VAL A 56 -13.03 10.67 10.57
C VAL A 56 -13.76 9.73 11.53
N ASP A 57 -15.07 9.56 11.34
CA ASP A 57 -15.84 8.58 12.12
C ASP A 57 -15.62 7.15 11.62
N TRP A 58 -15.78 6.16 12.49
CA TRP A 58 -15.46 4.76 12.18
C TRP A 58 -16.32 4.16 11.05
N GLU A 59 -17.52 4.72 10.80
CA GLU A 59 -18.44 4.32 9.72
C GLU A 59 -18.05 4.90 8.35
N GLN A 60 -17.21 5.93 8.33
CA GLN A 60 -16.83 6.64 7.12
C GLN A 60 -15.63 5.97 6.45
N GLU A 61 -15.47 6.24 5.15
CA GLU A 61 -14.25 5.91 4.43
C GLU A 61 -13.39 7.16 4.26
N TYR A 62 -12.07 6.98 4.31
CA TYR A 62 -11.13 8.06 4.09
C TYR A 62 -10.07 7.66 3.07
N SER A 63 -10.07 8.34 1.93
CA SER A 63 -9.20 8.02 0.80
C SER A 63 -7.93 8.87 0.76
N VAL A 64 -7.03 8.54 -0.16
CA VAL A 64 -5.88 9.38 -0.48
C VAL A 64 -6.28 10.73 -1.09
N ILE A 65 -7.44 10.79 -1.75
CA ILE A 65 -7.97 12.01 -2.37
C ILE A 65 -8.43 12.96 -1.26
N ASP A 66 -9.21 12.44 -0.30
CA ASP A 66 -9.65 13.18 0.89
C ASP A 66 -8.45 13.71 1.68
N PHE A 67 -7.49 12.82 1.97
CA PHE A 67 -6.26 13.21 2.64
C PHE A 67 -5.52 14.34 1.90
N THR A 68 -5.38 14.24 0.58
CA THR A 68 -4.64 15.24 -0.20
C THR A 68 -5.37 16.57 -0.20
N ARG A 69 -6.69 16.59 -0.39
CA ARG A 69 -7.54 17.79 -0.29
C ARG A 69 -7.39 18.45 1.07
N ASP A 70 -7.58 17.69 2.14
CA ASP A 70 -7.64 18.21 3.51
C ASP A 70 -6.24 18.65 3.99
N ALA A 71 -5.19 17.90 3.64
CA ALA A 71 -3.81 18.28 3.95
C ALA A 71 -3.36 19.53 3.20
N LEU A 72 -3.73 19.69 1.92
CA LEU A 72 -3.44 20.91 1.16
C LEU A 72 -4.13 22.13 1.78
N ALA A 73 -5.37 21.99 2.24
CA ALA A 73 -6.07 23.05 2.95
C ALA A 73 -5.36 23.44 4.25
N LYS A 74 -4.87 22.47 5.03
CA LYS A 74 -4.09 22.73 6.25
C LYS A 74 -2.75 23.38 5.96
N ILE A 75 -2.03 22.92 4.94
CA ILE A 75 -0.77 23.54 4.52
C ILE A 75 -0.99 25.01 4.13
N ALA A 76 -2.05 25.31 3.39
CA ALA A 76 -2.38 26.68 3.00
C ALA A 76 -2.67 27.58 4.21
N ASP A 77 -3.47 27.09 5.17
CA ASP A 77 -3.73 27.80 6.44
C ASP A 77 -2.44 28.08 7.21
N MET A 78 -1.59 27.07 7.41
CA MET A 78 -0.32 27.20 8.13
C MET A 78 0.61 28.21 7.46
N HIS A 79 0.77 28.13 6.13
CA HIS A 79 1.59 29.08 5.39
C HIS A 79 1.05 30.51 5.51
N SER A 80 -0.27 30.71 5.52
CA SER A 80 -0.88 32.04 5.72
C SER A 80 -0.55 32.65 7.09
N ARG A 81 -0.27 31.79 8.09
CA ARG A 81 0.15 32.16 9.45
C ARG A 81 1.66 32.13 9.65
N ASN A 82 2.45 31.94 8.58
CA ASN A 82 3.90 31.76 8.61
C ASN A 82 4.37 30.62 9.54
N VAL A 83 3.60 29.53 9.57
CA VAL A 83 3.88 28.31 10.33
C VAL A 83 4.38 27.22 9.37
N HIS A 84 5.36 26.44 9.80
CA HIS A 84 5.94 25.37 9.00
C HIS A 84 5.16 24.05 9.16
N PRO A 85 4.60 23.46 8.08
CA PRO A 85 3.94 22.17 8.15
C PRO A 85 4.95 21.02 8.34
N ILE A 86 4.72 20.16 9.33
CA ILE A 86 5.53 18.96 9.58
C ILE A 86 4.65 17.73 9.33
N LEU A 87 4.92 17.05 8.21
CA LEU A 87 4.16 15.87 7.82
C LEU A 87 4.72 14.59 8.46
N VAL A 88 3.88 13.83 9.15
CA VAL A 88 4.31 12.64 9.91
C VAL A 88 3.35 11.48 9.70
N GLY A 89 3.85 10.33 9.24
CA GLY A 89 3.01 9.14 9.14
C GLY A 89 3.70 7.92 8.56
N GLY A 90 3.03 6.77 8.65
CA GLY A 90 3.47 5.52 8.05
C GLY A 90 2.95 5.27 6.63
N THR A 91 1.96 6.03 6.19
CA THR A 91 1.29 5.84 4.89
C THR A 91 2.05 6.64 3.82
N HIS A 92 3.19 6.10 3.36
CA HIS A 92 4.06 6.75 2.38
C HIS A 92 3.36 7.09 1.07
N TYR A 93 2.29 6.35 0.72
CA TYR A 93 1.46 6.67 -0.43
C TYR A 93 0.71 8.01 -0.28
N TYR A 94 0.25 8.36 0.93
CA TYR A 94 -0.36 9.66 1.23
C TYR A 94 0.68 10.77 1.10
N ILE A 95 1.84 10.58 1.74
CA ILE A 95 2.97 11.52 1.66
C ILE A 95 3.35 11.78 0.20
N GLN A 96 3.50 10.72 -0.61
CA GLN A 96 3.88 10.84 -2.00
C GLN A 96 2.81 11.54 -2.85
N SER A 97 1.53 11.27 -2.59
CA SER A 97 0.43 11.93 -3.33
C SER A 97 0.31 13.41 -3.02
N LEU A 98 0.66 13.80 -1.79
CA LEU A 98 0.69 15.19 -1.35
C LEU A 98 1.91 15.95 -1.91
N LEU A 99 3.09 15.33 -1.91
CA LEU A 99 4.33 16.01 -2.32
C LEU A 99 4.46 16.22 -3.83
N TRP A 100 3.95 15.31 -4.65
CA TRP A 100 4.08 15.37 -6.11
C TRP A 100 2.78 15.83 -6.78
N LYS A 101 2.89 16.64 -7.83
CA LYS A 101 1.77 16.98 -8.71
C LYS A 101 1.31 15.76 -9.50
N ASN A 102 0.05 15.76 -9.93
CA ASN A 102 -0.50 14.79 -10.90
C ASN A 102 -0.30 13.31 -10.53
N MET A 103 -0.24 12.98 -9.24
CA MET A 103 -0.12 11.60 -8.75
C MET A 103 -1.46 10.87 -8.64
N LEU A 104 -2.54 11.64 -8.56
CA LEU A 104 -3.90 11.13 -8.40
C LEU A 104 -4.69 11.53 -9.63
N ILE A 105 -5.55 10.63 -10.09
CA ILE A 105 -6.62 10.96 -11.04
C ILE A 105 -7.70 11.63 -10.21
N ALA A 106 -7.56 12.94 -10.06
CA ALA A 106 -8.47 13.80 -9.32
C ALA A 106 -9.50 14.37 -10.31
N ASP A 107 -10.29 13.49 -10.92
CA ASP A 107 -11.43 13.94 -11.71
C ASP A 107 -12.68 13.94 -10.84
N ALA A 108 -13.42 15.05 -10.86
CA ALA A 108 -14.56 15.30 -9.97
C ALA A 108 -15.71 14.27 -10.13
N ASN A 109 -15.70 13.49 -11.21
CA ASN A 109 -16.67 12.43 -11.48
C ASN A 109 -16.32 11.08 -10.85
N VAL A 110 -15.07 10.86 -10.42
CA VAL A 110 -14.69 9.58 -9.79
C VAL A 110 -15.42 9.40 -8.45
N ASP A 111 -15.61 10.48 -7.69
CA ASP A 111 -16.27 10.44 -6.39
C ASP A 111 -17.79 10.25 -6.49
N ASN A 112 -18.42 10.66 -7.60
CA ASN A 112 -19.86 10.49 -7.80
C ASN A 112 -20.25 9.04 -8.13
N LYS A 113 -19.29 8.14 -8.41
CA LYS A 113 -19.50 6.73 -8.83
C LYS A 113 -20.56 6.56 -9.94
N GLN A 114 -20.87 7.63 -10.67
CA GLN A 114 -21.83 7.63 -11.77
C GLN A 114 -21.07 7.31 -13.07
N PRO A 115 -21.72 6.65 -14.03
CA PRO A 115 -21.12 6.43 -15.34
C PRO A 115 -20.87 7.76 -16.03
N HIS A 116 -19.72 7.91 -16.67
CA HIS A 116 -19.44 9.06 -17.50
C HIS A 116 -20.42 9.11 -18.68
N PRO A 117 -21.01 10.27 -19.03
CA PRO A 117 -22.00 10.37 -20.11
C PRO A 117 -21.52 9.93 -21.49
N SER A 118 -20.20 9.82 -21.70
CA SER A 118 -19.61 9.39 -22.97
C SER A 118 -19.39 7.88 -23.08
N LEU A 119 -19.70 7.09 -22.03
CA LEU A 119 -19.58 5.63 -22.10
C LEU A 119 -20.67 5.05 -22.99
N SER A 120 -20.30 4.03 -23.76
CA SER A 120 -21.28 3.24 -24.50
C SER A 120 -22.13 2.40 -23.55
N GLU A 121 -23.35 2.07 -23.95
CA GLU A 121 -24.24 1.21 -23.15
C GLU A 121 -23.63 -0.19 -22.96
N ASP A 122 -22.93 -0.69 -23.99
CA ASP A 122 -22.22 -1.97 -23.93
C ASP A 122 -21.11 -1.94 -22.88
N ASP A 123 -20.22 -0.94 -22.92
CA ASP A 123 -19.14 -0.79 -21.92
C ASP A 123 -19.69 -0.64 -20.51
N ARG A 124 -20.77 0.14 -20.36
CA ARG A 124 -21.44 0.32 -19.07
C ARG A 124 -21.93 -1.02 -18.53
N SER A 125 -22.67 -1.79 -19.34
CA SER A 125 -23.23 -3.08 -18.95
C SER A 125 -22.17 -4.12 -18.57
N LEU A 126 -20.98 -4.04 -19.18
CA LEU A 126 -19.84 -4.90 -18.84
C LEU A 126 -19.21 -4.57 -17.49
N ILE A 127 -19.20 -3.30 -17.09
CA ILE A 127 -18.44 -2.83 -15.92
C ILE A 127 -19.32 -2.71 -14.66
N GLU A 128 -20.54 -2.21 -14.81
CA GLU A 128 -21.47 -1.88 -13.71
C GLU A 128 -21.66 -3.04 -12.71
N PRO A 129 -21.81 -4.31 -13.14
CA PRO A 129 -21.92 -5.45 -12.21
C PRO A 129 -20.73 -5.61 -11.25
N PHE A 130 -19.52 -5.21 -11.66
CA PHE A 130 -18.32 -5.30 -10.82
C PHE A 130 -18.15 -4.09 -9.89
N LEU A 131 -18.94 -3.04 -10.09
CA LEU A 131 -18.90 -1.80 -9.31
C LEU A 131 -20.05 -1.71 -8.30
N GLU A 132 -21.19 -2.33 -8.55
CA GLU A 132 -22.38 -2.29 -7.68
C GLU A 132 -22.21 -3.02 -6.32
N ASP A 133 -21.24 -3.93 -6.18
CA ASP A 133 -21.01 -4.71 -4.95
C ASP A 133 -20.42 -3.92 -3.76
N ILE A 134 -20.35 -2.58 -3.81
CA ILE A 134 -19.72 -1.76 -2.76
C ILE A 134 -20.65 -1.55 -1.56
N ASP A 135 -21.96 -1.41 -1.76
CA ASP A 135 -22.88 -1.06 -0.67
C ASP A 135 -23.46 -2.28 0.06
N ALA A 136 -23.22 -3.50 -0.46
CA ALA A 136 -23.74 -4.73 0.11
C ALA A 136 -22.86 -5.33 1.22
N GLY A 137 -21.71 -4.74 1.55
CA GLY A 137 -20.79 -5.26 2.56
C GLY A 137 -20.10 -6.58 2.17
N GLN A 138 -20.22 -7.00 0.91
CA GLN A 138 -19.44 -8.11 0.40
C GLN A 138 -18.07 -7.59 -0.01
N SER A 139 -17.05 -7.97 0.78
CA SER A 139 -15.64 -7.84 0.39
C SER A 139 -15.52 -8.20 -1.08
N ALA A 140 -15.03 -7.29 -1.92
CA ALA A 140 -14.88 -7.45 -3.36
C ALA A 140 -14.36 -8.86 -3.67
N MET A 141 -15.29 -9.78 -3.97
CA MET A 141 -14.93 -11.16 -4.24
C MET A 141 -14.14 -11.10 -5.54
N TYR A 142 -13.00 -11.80 -5.58
CA TYR A 142 -12.21 -11.85 -6.80
C TYR A 142 -13.07 -12.49 -7.89
N ASP A 143 -13.56 -11.67 -8.80
CA ASP A 143 -14.22 -12.13 -10.00
C ASP A 143 -13.20 -12.12 -11.13
N ALA A 144 -12.79 -13.32 -11.56
CA ALA A 144 -11.82 -13.49 -12.64
C ALA A 144 -12.25 -12.78 -13.94
N ARG A 145 -13.57 -12.60 -14.15
CA ARG A 145 -14.14 -11.90 -15.30
C ARG A 145 -13.74 -10.43 -15.34
N MET A 146 -13.48 -9.80 -14.19
CA MET A 146 -13.03 -8.40 -14.13
C MET A 146 -11.72 -8.19 -14.88
N TYR A 147 -10.81 -9.15 -14.80
CA TYR A 147 -9.53 -9.06 -15.49
C TYR A 147 -9.70 -9.19 -17.01
N GLU A 148 -10.64 -10.03 -17.46
CA GLU A 148 -10.97 -10.19 -18.88
C GLU A 148 -11.58 -8.92 -19.45
N VAL A 149 -12.54 -8.31 -18.74
CA VAL A 149 -13.11 -7.01 -19.12
C VAL A 149 -12.04 -5.92 -19.17
N LEU A 150 -11.12 -5.87 -18.19
CA LEU A 150 -10.02 -4.90 -18.24
C LEU A 150 -9.10 -5.15 -19.44
N ARG A 151 -8.86 -6.41 -19.82
CA ARG A 151 -8.01 -6.76 -20.97
C ARG A 151 -8.63 -6.30 -22.29
N GLU A 152 -9.95 -6.32 -22.41
CA GLU A 152 -10.67 -5.82 -23.59
C GLU A 152 -10.67 -4.29 -23.64
N LEU A 153 -10.93 -3.62 -22.51
CA LEU A 153 -11.10 -2.16 -22.45
C LEU A 153 -9.77 -1.39 -22.37
N ASP A 154 -8.81 -1.88 -21.60
CA ASP A 154 -7.49 -1.25 -21.36
C ASP A 154 -6.39 -2.34 -21.28
N PRO A 155 -5.96 -2.90 -22.43
CA PRO A 155 -4.96 -3.98 -22.48
C PRO A 155 -3.62 -3.58 -21.86
N VAL A 156 -3.26 -2.29 -21.90
CA VAL A 156 -2.02 -1.77 -21.31
C VAL A 156 -2.06 -1.89 -19.79
N MET A 157 -3.18 -1.53 -19.14
CA MET A 157 -3.34 -1.76 -17.71
C MET A 157 -3.48 -3.24 -17.36
N ALA A 158 -4.15 -4.03 -18.20
CA ALA A 158 -4.27 -5.47 -17.99
C ALA A 158 -2.90 -6.17 -18.02
N GLU A 159 -1.98 -5.75 -18.88
CA GLU A 159 -0.61 -6.26 -18.90
C GLU A 159 0.18 -5.85 -17.64
N ARG A 160 -0.07 -4.63 -17.15
CA ARG A 160 0.57 -4.09 -15.94
C ARG A 160 0.12 -4.75 -14.64
N TRP A 161 -1.16 -5.08 -14.49
CA TRP A 161 -1.72 -5.62 -13.24
C TRP A 161 -1.81 -7.13 -13.26
N HIS A 162 -1.42 -7.81 -12.18
CA HIS A 162 -1.64 -9.25 -12.05
C HIS A 162 -3.16 -9.55 -12.00
N PRO A 163 -3.67 -10.66 -12.58
CA PRO A 163 -5.11 -10.97 -12.54
C PRO A 163 -5.67 -10.97 -11.12
N ASN A 164 -4.96 -11.61 -10.19
CA ASN A 164 -5.33 -11.66 -8.77
C ASN A 164 -5.22 -10.29 -8.02
N ASP A 165 -4.73 -9.21 -8.65
CA ASP A 165 -4.75 -7.86 -8.06
C ASP A 165 -6.15 -7.20 -8.22
N ALA A 166 -7.19 -7.87 -7.72
CA ALA A 166 -8.60 -7.50 -7.89
C ALA A 166 -8.87 -6.01 -7.65
N ARG A 167 -8.27 -5.43 -6.60
CA ARG A 167 -8.43 -4.00 -6.27
C ARG A 167 -7.89 -3.06 -7.34
N LYS A 168 -6.73 -3.36 -7.94
CA LYS A 168 -6.12 -2.50 -8.98
C LYS A 168 -6.82 -2.66 -10.32
N VAL A 169 -7.26 -3.89 -10.61
CA VAL A 169 -8.10 -4.19 -11.78
C VAL A 169 -9.40 -3.41 -11.68
N ARG A 170 -10.12 -3.56 -10.54
CA ARG A 170 -11.34 -2.80 -10.24
C ARG A 170 -11.14 -1.31 -10.39
N ARG A 171 -10.09 -0.75 -9.79
CA ARG A 171 -9.82 0.68 -9.86
C ARG A 171 -9.59 1.16 -11.30
N SER A 172 -8.98 0.34 -12.15
CA SER A 172 -8.78 0.70 -13.56
C SER A 172 -10.10 0.72 -14.33
N LEU A 173 -10.98 -0.25 -14.05
CA LEU A 173 -12.35 -0.26 -14.57
C LEU A 173 -13.17 0.92 -14.07
N GLU A 174 -13.10 1.24 -12.77
CA GLU A 174 -13.78 2.37 -12.15
C GLU A 174 -13.33 3.71 -12.74
N VAL A 175 -12.03 3.88 -13.01
CA VAL A 175 -11.51 5.08 -13.71
C VAL A 175 -12.13 5.20 -15.10
N PHE A 176 -12.17 4.11 -15.87
CA PHE A 176 -12.81 4.14 -17.19
C PHE A 176 -14.31 4.42 -17.09
N TYR A 177 -15.01 3.79 -16.14
CA TYR A 177 -16.43 3.97 -15.86
C TYR A 177 -16.80 5.40 -15.46
N THR A 178 -15.97 6.07 -14.67
CA THR A 178 -16.29 7.42 -14.16
C THR A 178 -15.75 8.56 -15.02
N THR A 179 -14.69 8.32 -15.79
CA THR A 179 -14.05 9.35 -16.62
C THR A 179 -14.31 9.19 -18.12
N GLY A 180 -14.76 8.01 -18.57
CA GLY A 180 -14.90 7.66 -19.99
C GLY A 180 -13.56 7.51 -20.71
N ARG A 181 -12.44 7.59 -20.00
CA ARG A 181 -11.07 7.53 -20.55
C ARG A 181 -10.30 6.37 -19.93
N ARG A 182 -9.46 5.69 -20.71
CA ARG A 182 -8.69 4.55 -20.22
C ARG A 182 -7.70 5.01 -19.15
N HIS A 183 -7.45 4.15 -18.17
CA HIS A 183 -6.52 4.47 -17.10
C HIS A 183 -5.08 4.57 -17.64
N SER A 184 -4.72 3.79 -18.66
CA SER A 184 -3.47 3.94 -19.42
C SER A 184 -3.27 5.31 -20.05
N ASP A 185 -4.30 5.87 -20.68
CA ASP A 185 -4.22 7.19 -21.31
C ASP A 185 -3.92 8.29 -20.28
N TRP A 186 -4.59 8.25 -19.13
CA TRP A 186 -4.31 9.17 -18.01
C TRP A 186 -2.86 9.11 -17.54
N LEU A 187 -2.32 7.90 -17.35
CA LEU A 187 -0.95 7.70 -16.88
C LEU A 187 0.08 8.15 -17.91
N GLU A 188 -0.21 7.99 -19.20
CA GLU A 188 0.66 8.44 -20.27
C GLU A 188 0.65 9.98 -20.41
N GLU A 189 -0.51 10.62 -20.29
CA GLU A 189 -0.58 12.10 -20.23
C GLU A 189 0.14 12.66 -19.02
N GLN A 190 -0.02 12.03 -17.85
CA GLN A 190 0.74 12.40 -16.65
C GLN A 190 2.25 12.26 -16.89
N ARG A 191 2.69 11.20 -17.57
CA ARG A 191 4.09 11.05 -17.95
C ARG A 191 4.51 12.15 -18.92
N GLN A 192 3.76 12.39 -19.99
CA GLN A 192 4.11 13.38 -21.02
C GLN A 192 4.12 14.81 -20.48
N SER A 193 3.17 15.19 -19.63
CA SER A 193 3.17 16.49 -18.95
C SER A 193 4.41 16.70 -18.07
N ASN A 194 4.92 15.63 -17.43
CA ASN A 194 6.16 15.66 -16.66
C ASN A 194 7.45 15.63 -17.53
N LEU A 195 7.33 15.27 -18.82
CA LEU A 195 8.41 15.25 -19.81
C LEU A 195 8.49 16.55 -20.64
N GLN A 196 7.37 17.26 -20.85
CA GLN A 196 7.36 18.52 -21.61
C GLN A 196 8.16 19.65 -20.94
N ASP A 197 8.40 19.54 -19.64
CA ASP A 197 9.25 20.46 -18.86
C ASP A 197 10.28 19.65 -18.05
N GLU A 198 11.23 18.99 -18.73
CA GLU A 198 12.29 18.20 -18.07
C GLU A 198 13.09 19.01 -17.04
N SER A 199 13.10 20.34 -17.16
CA SER A 199 13.80 21.27 -16.28
C SER A 199 13.03 21.71 -15.03
N ALA A 200 11.70 21.56 -14.98
CA ALA A 200 10.92 22.04 -13.86
C ALA A 200 10.72 20.94 -12.78
N PRO A 201 10.85 21.30 -11.48
CA PRO A 201 10.49 20.41 -10.38
C PRO A 201 9.00 20.02 -10.43
N THR A 202 8.71 18.72 -10.26
CA THR A 202 7.32 18.21 -10.26
C THR A 202 6.68 18.20 -8.87
N ILE A 203 7.47 18.54 -7.85
CA ILE A 203 7.01 18.71 -6.47
C ILE A 203 6.09 19.93 -6.30
N ARG A 204 5.15 19.82 -5.36
CA ARG A 204 4.24 20.91 -4.97
C ARG A 204 4.93 21.96 -4.12
N PHE A 205 5.82 21.51 -3.23
CA PHE A 205 6.50 22.35 -2.26
C PHE A 205 7.97 21.94 -2.12
N PRO A 206 8.89 22.90 -1.93
CA PRO A 206 10.21 22.62 -1.37
C PRO A 206 10.04 21.77 -0.11
N SER A 207 10.72 20.64 -0.03
CA SER A 207 10.43 19.62 0.98
C SER A 207 11.71 19.03 1.57
N CYS A 208 11.69 18.71 2.87
CA CYS A 208 12.79 18.02 3.55
C CYS A 208 12.25 16.76 4.23
N VAL A 209 12.70 15.59 3.76
CA VAL A 209 12.25 14.29 4.23
C VAL A 209 13.30 13.67 5.14
N PHE A 210 12.88 13.34 6.35
CA PHE A 210 13.68 12.61 7.33
C PHE A 210 13.20 11.16 7.43
N TRP A 211 14.08 10.22 7.05
CA TRP A 211 13.84 8.80 7.21
C TRP A 211 14.45 8.31 8.52
N VAL A 212 13.62 8.15 9.54
CA VAL A 212 14.01 7.52 10.82
C VAL A 212 14.18 6.01 10.60
N TYR A 213 15.43 5.59 10.47
CA TYR A 213 15.82 4.21 10.19
C TYR A 213 16.30 3.50 11.45
N ALA A 214 16.09 2.20 11.53
CA ALA A 214 16.70 1.34 12.55
C ALA A 214 16.98 -0.03 11.91
N GLU A 215 18.06 -0.68 12.34
CA GLU A 215 18.42 -2.01 11.86
C GLU A 215 17.25 -3.01 12.03
N PRO A 216 16.96 -3.88 11.04
CA PRO A 216 15.84 -4.81 11.10
C PRO A 216 15.78 -5.70 12.34
N SER A 217 16.92 -6.15 12.87
CA SER A 217 17.00 -7.04 14.04
C SER A 217 16.56 -6.32 15.33
N VAL A 218 17.01 -5.08 15.52
CA VAL A 218 16.64 -4.21 16.64
C VAL A 218 15.20 -3.73 16.50
N LEU A 219 14.80 -3.34 15.29
CA LEU A 219 13.44 -2.89 15.00
C LEU A 219 12.42 -4.00 15.27
N GLY A 220 12.71 -5.24 14.88
CA GLY A 220 11.83 -6.38 15.11
C GLY A 220 11.47 -6.55 16.59
N ARG A 221 12.48 -6.58 17.46
CA ARG A 221 12.28 -6.68 18.92
C ARG A 221 11.43 -5.54 19.46
N ARG A 222 11.73 -4.30 19.08
CA ARG A 222 10.97 -3.13 19.53
C ARG A 222 9.52 -3.11 19.06
N LEU A 223 9.22 -3.69 17.90
CA LEU A 223 7.85 -3.83 17.42
C LEU A 223 7.08 -4.86 18.26
N ASP A 224 7.75 -5.95 18.66
CA ASP A 224 7.15 -6.97 19.51
C ASP A 224 6.89 -6.45 20.93
N ASP A 225 7.89 -5.81 21.54
CA ASP A 225 7.76 -5.18 22.87
C ASP A 225 6.64 -4.13 22.90
N ARG A 226 6.42 -3.46 21.76
CA ARG A 226 5.36 -2.46 21.62
C ARG A 226 3.98 -3.08 21.56
N VAL A 227 3.81 -4.24 20.92
CA VAL A 227 2.54 -4.98 20.98
C VAL A 227 2.27 -5.40 22.42
N ASP A 228 3.30 -5.84 23.15
CA ASP A 228 3.16 -6.20 24.56
C ASP A 228 2.80 -5.00 25.45
N LEU A 229 3.28 -3.79 25.10
CA LEU A 229 2.89 -2.56 25.76
C LEU A 229 1.43 -2.17 25.45
N MET A 230 0.99 -2.25 24.18
CA MET A 230 -0.39 -1.97 23.78
C MET A 230 -1.39 -2.82 24.58
N ILE A 231 -1.07 -4.09 24.80
CA ILE A 231 -1.90 -4.99 25.61
C ILE A 231 -2.03 -4.45 27.06
N LYS A 232 -0.92 -4.01 27.66
CA LYS A 232 -0.92 -3.43 29.02
C LYS A 232 -1.66 -2.10 29.09
N GLU A 233 -1.67 -1.33 28.01
CA GLU A 233 -2.35 -0.04 27.89
C GLU A 233 -3.86 -0.17 27.59
N GLY A 234 -4.40 -1.39 27.54
CA GLY A 234 -5.84 -1.61 27.39
C GLY A 234 -6.31 -1.79 25.95
N MET A 235 -5.45 -2.25 25.03
CA MET A 235 -5.84 -2.55 23.64
C MET A 235 -7.11 -3.41 23.55
N PHE A 236 -7.25 -4.44 24.38
CA PHE A 236 -8.44 -5.32 24.35
C PHE A 236 -9.73 -4.60 24.76
N ASP A 237 -9.66 -3.53 25.55
CA ASP A 237 -10.84 -2.71 25.86
C ASP A 237 -11.29 -1.93 24.62
N GLU A 238 -10.34 -1.37 23.87
CA GLU A 238 -10.63 -0.68 22.60
C GLU A 238 -11.28 -1.62 21.57
N LEU A 239 -10.69 -2.80 21.38
CA LEU A 239 -11.19 -3.78 20.40
C LEU A 239 -12.60 -4.24 20.76
N ARG A 240 -12.87 -4.52 22.03
CA ARG A 240 -14.20 -4.92 22.51
C ARG A 240 -15.22 -3.81 22.34
N ASN A 241 -14.85 -2.57 22.65
CA ASN A 241 -15.75 -1.43 22.49
C ASN A 241 -16.08 -1.17 21.02
N MET A 242 -15.09 -1.22 20.13
CA MET A 242 -15.30 -1.08 18.70
C MET A 242 -16.19 -2.19 18.14
N MET A 243 -15.95 -3.46 18.53
CA MET A 243 -16.80 -4.57 18.11
C MET A 243 -18.26 -4.39 18.57
N ARG A 244 -18.49 -3.91 19.80
CA ARG A 244 -19.85 -3.60 20.28
C ARG A 244 -20.53 -2.50 19.48
N LEU A 245 -19.81 -1.41 19.18
CA LEU A 245 -20.34 -0.31 18.37
C LEU A 245 -20.72 -0.80 16.96
N TRP A 246 -19.86 -1.59 16.34
CA TRP A 246 -20.14 -2.18 15.05
C TRP A 246 -21.31 -3.18 15.09
N GLN A 247 -21.40 -4.03 16.13
CA GLN A 247 -22.54 -4.95 16.31
C GLN A 247 -23.86 -4.19 16.52
N SER A 248 -23.84 -3.05 17.21
CA SER A 248 -25.05 -2.25 17.45
C SER A 248 -25.58 -1.50 16.23
N SER A 249 -24.70 -1.19 15.27
CA SER A 249 -25.00 -0.46 14.04
C SER A 249 -25.28 -1.42 12.87
N ASN A 250 -24.69 -2.62 12.90
CA ASN A 250 -24.91 -3.62 11.90
C ASN A 250 -26.20 -4.40 12.16
N THR A 251 -27.18 -4.23 11.27
CA THR A 251 -28.48 -4.93 11.32
C THR A 251 -28.46 -6.29 10.64
N LYS A 252 -27.37 -6.61 9.92
CA LYS A 252 -27.18 -7.87 9.20
C LYS A 252 -26.20 -8.74 9.98
N ASP A 253 -26.48 -10.04 10.11
CA ASP A 253 -25.59 -10.99 10.79
C ASP A 253 -24.37 -11.35 9.91
N THR A 254 -23.54 -10.35 9.61
CA THR A 254 -22.40 -10.41 8.68
C THR A 254 -21.17 -9.84 9.35
N GLN A 255 -19.98 -10.44 9.23
CA GLN A 255 -18.75 -9.94 9.85
C GLN A 255 -18.29 -8.56 9.33
N PRO A 256 -17.45 -7.82 10.08
CA PRO A 256 -16.87 -6.56 9.60
C PRO A 256 -16.03 -6.78 8.34
N ASP A 257 -16.13 -5.87 7.37
CA ASP A 257 -15.28 -5.89 6.18
C ASP A 257 -13.87 -5.35 6.51
N TYR A 258 -12.92 -6.27 6.73
CA TYR A 258 -11.51 -5.94 7.01
C TYR A 258 -10.74 -5.36 5.82
N THR A 259 -11.39 -5.13 4.68
CA THR A 259 -10.80 -4.51 3.51
C THR A 259 -11.05 -3.01 3.41
N ARG A 260 -11.88 -2.45 4.30
CA ARG A 260 -12.37 -1.07 4.23
C ARG A 260 -12.26 -0.33 5.56
N GLY A 261 -12.24 1.00 5.46
CA GLY A 261 -12.27 1.91 6.60
C GLY A 261 -11.23 1.61 7.68
N ILE A 262 -11.65 1.84 8.93
CA ILE A 262 -10.87 1.61 10.14
C ILE A 262 -10.56 0.11 10.39
N PHE A 263 -11.39 -0.81 9.88
CA PHE A 263 -11.24 -2.25 10.11
C PHE A 263 -10.03 -2.87 9.40
N GLN A 264 -9.37 -2.13 8.51
CA GLN A 264 -8.07 -2.49 7.94
C GLN A 264 -6.91 -2.45 8.95
N THR A 265 -7.13 -1.84 10.12
CA THR A 265 -6.13 -1.67 11.18
C THR A 265 -5.50 -3.01 11.58
N ILE A 266 -4.16 -3.04 11.63
CA ILE A 266 -3.42 -4.17 12.20
C ILE A 266 -3.66 -4.19 13.70
N GLY A 267 -4.18 -5.29 14.22
CA GLY A 267 -4.58 -5.46 15.61
C GLY A 267 -6.10 -5.52 15.81
N PHE A 268 -6.91 -5.38 14.76
CA PHE A 268 -8.35 -5.66 14.84
C PHE A 268 -8.68 -7.01 14.19
N LYS A 269 -8.42 -7.15 12.88
CA LYS A 269 -8.72 -8.39 12.12
C LYS A 269 -7.99 -9.62 12.67
N GLU A 270 -6.80 -9.45 13.23
CA GLU A 270 -6.02 -10.55 13.84
C GLU A 270 -6.72 -11.13 15.09
N PHE A 271 -7.64 -10.39 15.69
CA PHE A 271 -8.41 -10.82 16.85
C PHE A 271 -9.88 -11.09 16.53
N ASN A 272 -10.27 -11.20 15.25
CA ASN A 272 -11.66 -11.46 14.88
C ASN A 272 -12.22 -12.71 15.56
N ASP A 273 -11.51 -13.84 15.48
CA ASP A 273 -11.96 -15.11 16.05
C ASP A 273 -12.15 -15.01 17.57
N TYR A 274 -11.25 -14.30 18.25
CA TYR A 274 -11.39 -13.97 19.66
C TYR A 274 -12.64 -13.11 19.91
N LEU A 275 -12.83 -12.01 19.17
CA LEU A 275 -13.94 -11.09 19.37
C LEU A 275 -15.31 -11.74 19.09
N VAL A 276 -15.41 -12.58 18.06
CA VAL A 276 -16.62 -13.34 17.74
C VAL A 276 -16.91 -14.40 18.82
N SER A 277 -15.87 -15.04 19.37
CA SER A 277 -16.05 -16.02 20.45
C SER A 277 -16.64 -15.42 21.73
N LEU A 278 -16.45 -14.11 21.97
CA LEU A 278 -17.03 -13.42 23.13
C LEU A 278 -18.57 -13.32 23.09
N SER A 279 -19.16 -13.41 21.89
CA SER A 279 -20.61 -13.39 21.69
C SER A 279 -21.23 -14.79 21.77
N SER A 280 -20.42 -15.86 21.80
CA SER A 280 -20.89 -17.25 21.86
C SER A 280 -21.04 -17.73 23.30
N GLU A 281 -22.11 -18.48 23.61
CA GLU A 281 -22.39 -19.03 24.97
C GLU A 281 -21.33 -20.05 25.47
N HIS A 282 -20.37 -20.43 24.61
CA HIS A 282 -19.31 -21.38 24.92
C HIS A 282 -17.93 -20.71 24.76
N LEU A 283 -17.41 -20.18 25.86
CA LEU A 283 -16.04 -19.69 26.00
C LEU A 283 -15.04 -20.87 26.05
N VAL A 284 -14.89 -21.59 24.94
CA VAL A 284 -13.87 -22.64 24.82
C VAL A 284 -12.72 -22.07 23.99
N ASN A 285 -11.51 -22.06 24.55
CA ASN A 285 -10.24 -21.62 23.92
C ASN A 285 -10.00 -20.11 23.77
N ALA A 286 -10.63 -19.23 24.55
CA ALA A 286 -10.40 -17.78 24.47
C ALA A 286 -8.93 -17.37 24.64
N GLU A 287 -8.21 -17.98 25.59
CA GLU A 287 -6.78 -17.72 25.83
C GLU A 287 -5.92 -18.10 24.62
N ARG A 288 -6.18 -19.28 24.02
CA ARG A 288 -5.49 -19.72 22.80
C ARG A 288 -5.72 -18.76 21.63
N LEU A 289 -6.96 -18.28 21.44
CA LEU A 289 -7.30 -17.33 20.37
C LEU A 289 -6.62 -15.97 20.58
N VAL A 290 -6.50 -15.53 21.83
CA VAL A 290 -5.74 -14.32 22.19
C VAL A 290 -4.27 -14.48 21.82
N ASP A 291 -3.64 -15.60 22.20
CA ASP A 291 -2.23 -15.85 21.89
C ASP A 291 -1.97 -15.92 20.38
N GLU A 292 -2.86 -16.59 19.63
CA GLU A 292 -2.81 -16.66 18.17
C GLU A 292 -2.94 -15.28 17.54
N GLY A 293 -3.87 -14.46 18.01
CA GLY A 293 -4.06 -13.08 17.57
C GLY A 293 -2.85 -12.19 17.86
N ILE A 294 -2.22 -12.33 19.04
CA ILE A 294 -1.00 -11.59 19.40
C ILE A 294 0.14 -11.96 18.45
N GLN A 295 0.36 -13.24 18.17
CA GLN A 295 1.42 -13.67 17.25
C GLN A 295 1.14 -13.17 15.82
N ALA A 296 -0.11 -13.27 15.37
CA ALA A 296 -0.53 -12.74 14.08
C ALA A 296 -0.29 -11.22 13.96
N MET A 297 -0.64 -10.46 15.00
CA MET A 297 -0.44 -9.00 15.06
C MET A 297 1.06 -8.64 15.03
N LYS A 298 1.90 -9.34 15.81
CA LYS A 298 3.36 -9.15 15.78
C LYS A 298 3.93 -9.43 14.39
N ILE A 299 3.50 -10.51 13.74
CA ILE A 299 3.90 -10.85 12.36
C ILE A 299 3.46 -9.74 11.39
N ALA A 300 2.19 -9.35 11.41
CA ALA A 300 1.62 -8.34 10.51
C ALA A 300 2.33 -6.98 10.68
N THR A 301 2.64 -6.58 11.92
CA THR A 301 3.38 -5.36 12.25
C THR A 301 4.80 -5.38 11.66
N ARG A 302 5.52 -6.50 11.79
CA ARG A 302 6.85 -6.66 11.18
C ARG A 302 6.79 -6.64 9.66
N GLN A 303 5.79 -7.29 9.05
CA GLN A 303 5.57 -7.25 7.60
C GLN A 303 5.28 -5.84 7.11
N TYR A 304 4.44 -5.08 7.83
CA TYR A 304 4.15 -3.69 7.51
C TYR A 304 5.41 -2.83 7.56
N ALA A 305 6.24 -2.95 8.61
CA ALA A 305 7.50 -2.23 8.71
C ALA A 305 8.47 -2.55 7.56
N ARG A 306 8.52 -3.82 7.10
CA ARG A 306 9.31 -4.23 5.92
C ARG A 306 8.77 -3.62 4.63
N ARG A 307 7.45 -3.63 4.42
CA ARG A 307 6.80 -2.99 3.26
C ARG A 307 7.09 -1.49 3.20
N GLN A 308 7.07 -0.80 4.35
CA GLN A 308 7.44 0.62 4.42
C GLN A 308 8.89 0.85 3.97
N THR A 309 9.85 0.10 4.49
CA THR A 309 11.26 0.21 4.07
C THR A 309 11.42 -0.06 2.58
N HIS A 310 10.75 -1.09 2.06
CA HIS A 310 10.75 -1.40 0.63
C HIS A 310 10.18 -0.25 -0.21
N TRP A 311 9.06 0.35 0.21
CA TRP A 311 8.47 1.50 -0.47
C TRP A 311 9.42 2.71 -0.49
N ILE A 312 10.03 3.03 0.65
CA ILE A 312 10.98 4.16 0.73
C ILE A 312 12.14 3.94 -0.23
N ARG A 313 12.74 2.74 -0.23
CA ARG A 313 13.90 2.41 -1.07
C ARG A 313 13.58 2.41 -2.56
N ASN A 314 12.43 1.85 -2.95
CA ASN A 314 12.14 1.56 -4.36
C ASN A 314 11.17 2.56 -5.01
N ARG A 315 10.54 3.44 -4.25
CA ARG A 315 9.61 4.45 -4.79
C ARG A 315 9.96 5.86 -4.36
N LEU A 316 10.04 6.12 -3.06
CA LEU A 316 10.27 7.47 -2.55
C LEU A 316 11.69 7.96 -2.89
N GLY A 317 12.72 7.17 -2.55
CA GLY A 317 14.12 7.48 -2.78
C GLY A 317 14.44 7.84 -4.24
N PRO A 318 14.16 6.98 -5.24
CA PRO A 318 14.44 7.27 -6.64
C PRO A 318 13.85 8.61 -7.08
N ARG A 319 12.58 8.86 -6.72
CA ARG A 319 11.89 10.09 -7.08
C ARG A 319 12.53 11.33 -6.47
N VAL A 320 13.00 11.26 -5.21
CA VAL A 320 13.69 12.40 -4.61
C VAL A 320 15.02 12.69 -5.33
N PHE A 321 15.76 11.66 -5.73
CA PHE A 321 16.99 11.86 -6.50
C PHE A 321 16.69 12.49 -7.87
N ASP A 322 15.62 12.08 -8.53
CA ASP A 322 15.19 12.66 -9.81
C ASP A 322 14.78 14.14 -9.63
N GLU A 323 14.05 14.49 -8.57
CA GLU A 323 13.67 15.88 -8.28
C GLU A 323 14.87 16.79 -7.97
N ARG A 324 15.90 16.26 -7.28
CA ARG A 324 17.15 16.99 -7.07
C ARG A 324 17.86 17.30 -8.38
N LYS A 325 17.88 16.34 -9.32
CA LYS A 325 18.46 16.55 -10.65
C LYS A 325 17.71 17.61 -11.45
N ARG A 326 16.38 17.72 -11.25
CA ARG A 326 15.52 18.78 -11.82
C ARG A 326 15.67 20.14 -11.12
N GLY A 327 16.63 20.32 -10.20
CA GLY A 327 16.86 21.58 -9.51
C GLY A 327 15.87 21.91 -8.39
N GLY A 328 15.02 20.96 -7.97
CA GLY A 328 14.11 21.16 -6.84
C GLY A 328 14.86 21.22 -5.51
N ARG A 329 14.52 22.18 -4.63
CA ARG A 329 15.02 22.20 -3.23
C ARG A 329 14.36 21.07 -2.43
N PHE A 330 14.91 19.87 -2.56
CA PHE A 330 14.42 18.65 -1.92
C PHE A 330 15.50 18.02 -1.02
N GLY A 331 15.31 18.01 0.29
CA GLY A 331 16.13 17.31 1.29
C GLY A 331 15.70 15.85 1.47
N PHE A 332 16.64 14.89 1.48
CA PHE A 332 16.35 13.52 1.92
C PHE A 332 17.52 12.96 2.72
N TYR A 333 17.23 12.57 3.97
CA TYR A 333 18.25 12.20 4.95
C TYR A 333 17.77 11.00 5.77
N ALA A 334 18.62 9.97 5.88
CA ALA A 334 18.40 8.89 6.82
C ALA A 334 19.01 9.27 8.18
N LEU A 335 18.20 9.10 9.24
CA LEU A 335 18.58 9.31 10.64
C LEU A 335 18.68 7.95 11.33
N ASP A 336 19.81 7.69 11.99
CA ASP A 336 20.02 6.42 12.68
C ASP A 336 19.35 6.44 14.05
N ALA A 337 18.33 5.61 14.20
CA ALA A 337 17.63 5.34 15.45
C ALA A 337 17.84 3.89 15.92
N THR A 338 18.91 3.23 15.49
CA THR A 338 19.26 1.87 15.92
C THR A 338 19.64 1.86 17.40
N ASP A 339 20.51 2.75 17.85
CA ASP A 339 20.78 2.96 19.29
C ASP A 339 20.03 4.19 19.82
N LEU A 340 19.12 3.96 20.77
CA LEU A 340 18.33 5.04 21.36
C LEU A 340 19.09 5.85 22.42
N SER A 341 20.19 5.32 22.95
CA SER A 341 21.06 6.09 23.84
C SER A 341 21.72 7.27 23.12
N GLN A 342 21.89 7.15 21.80
CA GLN A 342 22.47 8.16 20.93
C GLN A 342 21.42 9.02 20.20
N TRP A 343 20.13 8.83 20.49
CA TRP A 343 19.01 9.49 19.80
C TRP A 343 19.19 11.00 19.62
N ASP A 344 19.62 11.68 20.69
CA ASP A 344 19.78 13.13 20.68
C ASP A 344 20.78 13.55 19.60
N ALA A 345 21.94 12.91 19.53
CA ALA A 345 22.97 13.21 18.55
C ALA A 345 22.60 12.72 17.12
N THR A 346 22.22 11.45 16.96
CA THR A 346 22.11 10.78 15.66
C THR A 346 20.80 11.06 14.93
N ALA A 347 19.76 11.48 15.66
CA ALA A 347 18.45 11.75 15.09
C ALA A 347 17.99 13.18 15.40
N SER A 348 17.83 13.54 16.67
CA SER A 348 17.16 14.79 17.06
C SER A 348 17.92 16.05 16.62
N GLN A 349 19.12 16.28 17.17
CA GLN A 349 19.93 17.46 16.87
C GLN A 349 20.35 17.49 15.40
N THR A 350 20.65 16.33 14.82
CA THR A 350 20.97 16.22 13.39
C THR A 350 19.79 16.68 12.52
N ALA A 351 18.57 16.21 12.79
CA ALA A 351 17.38 16.62 12.04
C ALA A 351 17.06 18.10 12.23
N ILE A 352 17.16 18.61 13.46
CA ILE A 352 16.92 20.03 13.78
C ILE A 352 17.93 20.92 13.05
N GLY A 353 19.21 20.56 13.04
CA GLY A 353 20.25 21.29 12.32
C GLY A 353 19.97 21.34 10.81
N ILE A 354 19.65 20.19 10.22
CA ILE A 354 19.29 20.10 8.79
C ILE A 354 18.02 20.90 8.50
N ALA A 355 17.00 20.84 9.35
CA ALA A 355 15.74 21.56 9.16
C ALA A 355 15.96 23.09 9.19
N LYS A 356 16.77 23.59 10.14
CA LYS A 356 17.14 25.01 10.19
C LYS A 356 17.89 25.46 8.94
N GLN A 357 18.84 24.66 8.45
CA GLN A 357 19.56 24.94 7.22
C GLN A 357 18.66 24.84 5.97
N PHE A 358 17.69 23.93 5.97
CA PHE A 358 16.71 23.82 4.90
C PHE A 358 15.83 25.08 4.79
N LEU A 359 15.40 25.61 5.93
CA LEU A 359 14.63 26.86 6.03
C LEU A 359 15.47 28.11 5.75
N ASP A 360 16.79 28.02 5.93
CA ASP A 360 17.72 29.04 5.46
C ASP A 360 17.95 28.92 3.95
N TRP A 361 17.18 29.70 3.19
CA TRP A 361 17.25 29.76 1.74
C TRP A 361 18.58 30.28 1.18
N THR A 362 19.46 30.83 2.01
CA THR A 362 20.79 31.30 1.58
C THR A 362 21.83 30.20 1.59
N SER A 363 21.60 29.13 2.34
CA SER A 363 22.52 28.01 2.49
C SER A 363 22.16 26.87 1.54
N ASP A 364 23.21 26.23 1.01
CA ASP A 364 23.08 24.94 0.32
C ASP A 364 22.62 23.86 1.31
N LEU A 365 21.85 22.89 0.79
CA LEU A 365 21.41 21.75 1.59
C LEU A 365 22.58 20.78 1.84
N PRO A 366 22.66 20.15 3.03
CA PRO A 366 23.66 19.12 3.29
C PRO A 366 23.58 17.98 2.28
N ALA A 367 24.75 17.39 1.97
CA ALA A 367 24.82 16.17 1.18
C ALA A 367 24.04 15.01 1.85
N ALA A 368 23.64 14.00 1.06
CA ALA A 368 22.98 12.81 1.58
C ALA A 368 23.81 12.16 2.69
N SER A 369 23.17 11.72 3.78
CA SER A 369 23.88 11.09 4.89
C SER A 369 24.58 9.79 4.43
N PRO A 370 25.76 9.43 4.99
CA PRO A 370 26.43 8.18 4.65
C PRO A 370 25.53 6.95 4.81
N LEU A 371 24.68 6.96 5.85
CA LEU A 371 23.67 5.94 6.07
C LEU A 371 22.68 5.87 4.89
N LEU A 372 22.21 7.00 4.38
CA LEU A 372 21.29 7.01 3.25
C LEU A 372 21.94 6.42 1.99
N GLN A 373 23.20 6.76 1.71
CA GLN A 373 23.96 6.20 0.57
C GLN A 373 24.14 4.69 0.68
N GLN A 374 24.31 4.15 1.90
CA GLN A 374 24.36 2.71 2.14
C GLN A 374 23.00 2.03 1.98
N LEU A 375 21.92 2.69 2.43
CA LEU A 375 20.56 2.14 2.40
C LEU A 375 19.93 2.19 1.00
N ILE A 376 20.35 3.17 0.20
CA ILE A 376 19.93 3.40 -1.18
C ILE A 376 21.21 3.76 -1.95
N PRO A 377 22.07 2.76 -2.27
CA PRO A 377 23.16 2.98 -3.20
C PRO A 377 22.54 3.55 -4.48
N GLU A 378 23.13 4.63 -5.01
CA GLU A 378 22.60 5.37 -6.16
C GLU A 378 21.96 4.40 -7.16
N ILE A 379 20.64 4.53 -7.26
CA ILE A 379 19.80 3.54 -7.90
C ILE A 379 20.27 3.38 -9.34
N ASN A 380 20.55 2.13 -9.72
CA ASN A 380 20.70 1.72 -11.11
C ASN A 380 19.53 2.34 -11.90
N PRO A 381 19.77 3.23 -12.88
CA PRO A 381 18.71 3.91 -13.64
C PRO A 381 17.65 2.95 -14.21
N GLN A 382 18.01 1.67 -14.39
CA GLN A 382 17.16 0.58 -14.85
C GLN A 382 16.11 0.10 -13.83
N ALA A 383 16.24 0.40 -12.53
CA ALA A 383 15.27 -0.05 -11.52
C ALA A 383 14.00 0.82 -11.48
N SER A 384 14.00 1.96 -12.18
CA SER A 384 12.74 2.52 -12.66
C SER A 384 12.26 1.58 -13.77
N LEU A 385 11.42 0.61 -13.41
CA LEU A 385 10.80 -0.28 -14.40
C LEU A 385 10.14 0.61 -15.46
N SER A 386 10.79 0.68 -16.61
CA SER A 386 10.22 1.30 -17.80
C SER A 386 8.88 0.62 -18.03
N VAL A 387 7.88 1.39 -18.47
CA VAL A 387 6.52 0.86 -18.73
C VAL A 387 6.52 -0.19 -19.85
N THR A 388 7.65 -0.40 -20.52
CA THR A 388 7.87 -1.31 -21.63
C THR A 388 8.25 -2.74 -21.27
N GLU A 389 8.42 -3.11 -19.98
CA GLU A 389 8.88 -4.47 -19.58
C GLU A 389 7.85 -5.33 -18.83
N TRP A 390 6.58 -4.93 -18.75
CA TRP A 390 5.53 -5.66 -18.02
C TRP A 390 5.01 -6.92 -18.76
N LYS A 391 5.87 -7.65 -19.46
CA LYS A 391 5.44 -8.86 -20.17
C LYS A 391 5.03 -9.94 -19.19
N LYS A 392 3.83 -10.50 -19.37
CA LYS A 392 3.33 -11.61 -18.56
C LYS A 392 3.84 -12.96 -19.05
N PHE A 393 4.17 -13.83 -18.11
CA PHE A 393 4.55 -15.21 -18.36
C PHE A 393 3.61 -16.13 -17.59
N THR A 394 3.03 -17.11 -18.27
CA THR A 394 2.14 -18.10 -17.64
C THR A 394 2.86 -19.44 -17.61
N CYS A 395 2.92 -20.05 -16.43
CA CYS A 395 3.40 -21.42 -16.26
C CYS A 395 2.26 -22.40 -16.50
N ASP A 396 2.40 -23.22 -17.52
CA ASP A 396 1.51 -24.32 -17.91
C ASP A 396 1.57 -25.54 -16.97
N VAL A 397 2.53 -25.57 -16.05
CA VAL A 397 2.73 -26.70 -15.12
C VAL A 397 2.23 -26.39 -13.71
N CYS A 398 2.40 -25.15 -13.27
CA CYS A 398 2.15 -24.77 -11.88
C CYS A 398 0.79 -24.10 -11.75
N LEU A 399 -0.03 -24.60 -10.83
CA LEU A 399 -1.28 -23.97 -10.45
C LEU A 399 -1.09 -23.07 -9.23
N ASP A 400 -1.89 -22.02 -9.14
CA ASP A 400 -2.02 -21.17 -7.97
C ASP A 400 -3.04 -21.73 -6.97
N ALA A 401 -3.29 -21.00 -5.88
CA ALA A 401 -4.21 -21.43 -4.82
C ALA A 401 -5.67 -21.55 -5.29
N ASN A 402 -6.02 -20.92 -6.42
CA ASN A 402 -7.35 -20.94 -7.01
C ASN A 402 -7.46 -21.99 -8.12
N GLY A 403 -6.43 -22.82 -8.33
CA GLY A 403 -6.39 -23.81 -9.39
C GLY A 403 -6.15 -23.23 -10.79
N GLN A 404 -5.74 -21.97 -10.91
CA GLN A 404 -5.42 -21.34 -12.19
C GLN A 404 -3.92 -21.45 -12.49
N PHE A 405 -3.55 -21.46 -13.78
CA PHE A 405 -2.14 -21.45 -14.16
C PHE A 405 -1.41 -20.23 -13.60
N ARG A 406 -0.24 -20.46 -13.03
CA ARG A 406 0.52 -19.42 -12.34
C ARG A 406 1.03 -18.38 -13.34
N VAL A 407 0.59 -17.14 -13.16
CA VAL A 407 1.03 -15.97 -13.93
C VAL A 407 2.15 -15.23 -13.18
N LEU A 408 3.16 -14.75 -13.91
CA LEU A 408 4.32 -14.03 -13.38
C LEU A 408 4.59 -12.76 -14.19
N ASN A 409 5.09 -11.72 -13.52
CA ASN A 409 5.30 -10.41 -14.13
C ASN A 409 6.78 -10.23 -14.48
N GLY A 410 7.10 -10.27 -15.77
CA GLY A 410 8.43 -10.00 -16.29
C GLY A 410 9.40 -11.20 -16.24
N PRO A 411 10.55 -11.06 -16.91
CA PRO A 411 11.51 -12.16 -17.10
C PRO A 411 12.21 -12.59 -15.80
N SER A 412 12.46 -11.65 -14.88
CA SER A 412 13.15 -11.96 -13.61
C SER A 412 12.32 -12.86 -12.69
N GLU A 413 11.02 -12.58 -12.54
CA GLU A 413 10.12 -13.45 -11.77
C GLU A 413 9.96 -14.82 -12.43
N TRP A 414 9.88 -14.84 -13.77
CA TRP A 414 9.81 -16.06 -14.56
C TRP A 414 11.03 -16.96 -14.33
N GLU A 415 12.24 -16.42 -14.46
CA GLU A 415 13.48 -17.18 -14.23
C GLU A 415 13.59 -17.69 -12.79
N ALA A 416 13.23 -16.86 -11.81
CA ALA A 416 13.22 -17.25 -10.40
C ALA A 416 12.22 -18.39 -10.15
N HIS A 417 11.06 -18.35 -10.81
CA HIS A 417 10.06 -19.41 -10.72
C HIS A 417 10.54 -20.73 -11.31
N LEU A 418 11.15 -20.73 -12.50
CA LEU A 418 11.69 -21.94 -13.11
C LEU A 418 12.73 -22.62 -12.21
N LYS A 419 13.52 -21.84 -11.46
CA LYS A 419 14.51 -22.34 -10.49
C LYS A 419 13.90 -22.79 -9.15
N SER A 420 12.64 -22.44 -8.90
CA SER A 420 11.98 -22.68 -7.62
C SER A 420 11.79 -24.17 -7.33
N ARG A 421 11.79 -24.52 -6.04
CA ARG A 421 11.57 -25.91 -5.59
C ARG A 421 10.16 -26.41 -5.95
N ILE A 422 9.17 -25.52 -5.95
CA ILE A 422 7.78 -25.83 -6.27
C ILE A 422 7.66 -26.24 -7.74
N HIS A 423 8.21 -25.43 -8.64
CA HIS A 423 8.20 -25.72 -10.08
C HIS A 423 8.90 -27.04 -10.39
N ARG A 424 10.14 -27.22 -9.89
CA ARG A 424 10.90 -28.45 -10.10
C ARG A 424 10.16 -29.70 -9.62
N LYS A 425 9.61 -29.68 -8.40
CA LYS A 425 8.82 -30.80 -7.88
C LYS A 425 7.59 -31.13 -8.74
N ARG A 426 6.93 -30.11 -9.29
CA ARG A 426 5.72 -30.31 -10.09
C ARG A 426 6.08 -30.89 -11.47
N VAL A 427 7.15 -30.40 -12.08
CA VAL A 427 7.71 -30.96 -13.31
C VAL A 427 8.14 -32.42 -13.09
N ASP A 428 8.84 -32.71 -11.99
CA ASP A 428 9.28 -34.08 -11.66
C ASP A 428 8.07 -35.01 -11.42
N TYR A 429 7.01 -34.52 -10.76
CA TYR A 429 5.77 -35.26 -10.59
C TYR A 429 5.12 -35.61 -11.93
N ILE A 430 4.96 -34.63 -12.84
CA ILE A 430 4.36 -34.86 -14.17
C ILE A 430 5.21 -35.83 -15.00
N LYS A 431 6.55 -35.72 -14.95
CA LYS A 431 7.44 -36.66 -15.64
C LYS A 431 7.25 -38.10 -15.14
N ASN A 432 7.22 -38.28 -13.83
CA ASN A 432 7.01 -39.61 -13.23
C ASN A 432 5.60 -40.17 -13.47
N ASP A 433 4.59 -39.30 -13.65
CA ASP A 433 3.22 -39.70 -13.99
C ASP A 433 3.14 -40.20 -15.44
N LEU A 434 3.77 -39.46 -16.37
CA LEU A 434 3.88 -39.85 -17.78
C LEU A 434 4.72 -41.12 -17.98
N ASP A 435 5.75 -41.32 -17.16
CA ASP A 435 6.58 -42.54 -17.21
C ASP A 435 5.86 -43.78 -16.64
N ASN A 436 4.82 -43.60 -15.79
CA ASN A 436 4.03 -44.70 -15.24
C ASN A 436 2.82 -45.10 -16.11
N ASP A 437 2.27 -44.18 -16.91
CA ASP A 437 1.16 -44.46 -17.85
C ASP A 437 1.62 -45.15 -19.16
N GLY A 438 2.94 -45.26 -19.39
CA GLY A 438 3.52 -45.98 -20.53
C GLY A 438 3.50 -47.53 -20.42
N GLY A 439 2.78 -48.07 -19.43
CA GLY A 439 2.80 -49.48 -19.06
C GLY A 439 1.42 -50.12 -18.88
N SER A 440 0.45 -49.86 -19.76
CA SER A 440 -0.72 -50.73 -19.89
C SER A 440 -0.98 -51.09 -21.36
N ASP A 441 -0.67 -52.35 -21.64
CA ASP A 441 -0.93 -53.10 -22.86
C ASP A 441 -2.44 -53.14 -23.11
N VAL A 442 -2.92 -52.41 -24.12
CA VAL A 442 -4.26 -52.63 -24.69
C VAL A 442 -4.04 -53.38 -26.00
N GLY A 443 -4.22 -54.69 -25.89
CA GLY A 443 -4.27 -55.62 -27.02
C GLY A 443 -5.27 -55.16 -28.08
N GLY A 444 -4.86 -55.33 -29.33
CA GLY A 444 -5.59 -54.85 -30.49
C GLY A 444 -6.93 -55.52 -30.73
N GLU A 445 -7.80 -54.77 -31.39
CA GLU A 445 -8.65 -55.26 -32.46
C GLU A 445 -8.68 -54.17 -33.54
N GLU A 446 -8.26 -54.56 -34.75
CA GLU A 446 -8.35 -53.77 -35.97
C GLU A 446 -9.81 -53.44 -36.30
N LEU A 447 -10.05 -52.29 -36.94
CA LEU A 447 -10.64 -52.22 -38.29
C LEU A 447 -10.74 -50.75 -38.78
N GLY A 448 -10.09 -50.47 -39.91
CA GLY A 448 -10.63 -49.58 -40.93
C GLY A 448 -10.05 -48.17 -41.03
N LEU A 449 -8.83 -48.06 -41.58
CA LEU A 449 -8.40 -46.88 -42.33
C LEU A 449 -9.22 -46.75 -43.61
N ASP A 450 -9.71 -45.55 -43.91
CA ASP A 450 -9.75 -45.05 -45.28
C ASP A 450 -9.56 -43.53 -45.29
N VAL A 451 -8.44 -43.12 -45.90
CA VAL A 451 -8.12 -41.75 -46.31
C VAL A 451 -7.86 -41.81 -47.80
N MET A 452 -8.59 -41.04 -48.60
CA MET A 452 -8.15 -40.48 -49.89
C MET A 452 -8.93 -39.16 -50.06
N GLU A 453 -8.30 -37.99 -49.86
CA GLU A 453 -7.54 -37.18 -50.86
C GLU A 453 -8.31 -36.79 -52.14
N ASP A 454 -8.47 -35.47 -52.29
CA ASP A 454 -8.53 -34.61 -53.49
C ASP A 454 -9.26 -35.04 -54.78
N GLY A 455 -10.06 -34.10 -55.32
CA GLY A 455 -10.42 -34.11 -56.74
C GLY A 455 -11.61 -33.23 -57.13
N THR A 456 -11.31 -31.99 -57.53
CA THR A 456 -11.93 -31.22 -58.65
C THR A 456 -13.17 -31.81 -59.33
N GLN A 457 -14.28 -31.06 -59.28
CA GLN A 457 -14.90 -30.43 -60.46
C GLN A 457 -15.83 -29.28 -60.07
#